data_AF-A0A0J6ZSA2-F1
#
_entry.id   AF-A0A0J6ZSA2-F1
#
_cell.length_a   1.000
_cell.length_b   1.000
_cell.length_c   1.000
_cell.angle_alpha   90.00
_cell.angle_beta   90.00
_cell.angle_gamma   90.00
#
_symmetry.space_group_name_H-M   'P 1'
#
loop_
_entity.id
_entity.type
_entity.pdbx_description
1 polymer ?
#
loop_
_entity_poly.entity_id
_entity_poly.type
_entity_poly.pdbx_seq_one_letter_code
_entity_poly.pdbx_strand_id
1 'polypeptide(L)' 'MTDRSLHRADPTADAYYYKQAHQQISQQVQEAGLESDADEYFELQPIEKKLCAYSLGLGLILLAVFILVFEIF' A
#
# COMPACT_ATOMS: atom_id res chain seq x y z
N MET A 1 10.44 -36.87 -29.91
CA MET A 1 11.40 -36.54 -28.82
C MET A 1 11.69 -35.05 -28.93
N THR A 2 11.47 -34.36 -27.83
CA THR A 2 11.46 -32.91 -27.62
C THR A 2 12.82 -32.25 -27.88
N ASP A 3 12.84 -31.14 -28.61
CA ASP A 3 13.48 -29.92 -28.07
C ASP A 3 12.97 -28.64 -28.77
N ARG A 4 12.19 -27.85 -28.04
CA ARG A 4 11.75 -26.50 -28.43
C ARG A 4 11.95 -25.60 -27.21
N SER A 5 13.16 -25.60 -26.66
CA SER A 5 13.54 -24.85 -25.46
C SER A 5 14.36 -23.59 -25.75
N LEU A 6 14.22 -22.99 -26.93
CA LEU A 6 14.78 -21.66 -27.19
C LEU A 6 13.69 -20.60 -27.06
N HIS A 7 13.64 -20.00 -25.86
CA HIS A 7 13.46 -18.57 -25.67
C HIS A 7 12.33 -17.93 -26.47
N ARG A 8 11.07 -18.24 -26.13
CA ARG A 8 10.04 -17.20 -26.23
C ARG A 8 10.19 -16.35 -24.96
N ALA A 9 11.05 -15.34 -25.05
CA ALA A 9 10.99 -14.22 -24.11
C ALA A 9 9.57 -13.67 -24.26
N ASP A 10 8.73 -13.94 -23.28
CA ASP A 10 7.37 -13.43 -23.27
C ASP A 10 7.47 -11.90 -23.30
N PRO A 11 7.00 -11.24 -24.37
CA PRO A 11 7.19 -9.79 -24.56
C PRO A 11 6.38 -8.95 -23.56
N THR A 12 5.78 -9.61 -22.57
CA THR A 12 4.94 -9.04 -21.54
C THR A 12 5.78 -8.49 -20.38
N ALA A 13 6.72 -9.26 -19.82
CA ALA A 13 7.49 -8.83 -18.65
C ALA A 13 8.29 -7.54 -18.93
N ASP A 14 9.07 -7.53 -20.01
CA ASP A 14 9.89 -6.38 -20.40
C ASP A 14 9.05 -5.15 -20.73
N ALA A 15 7.86 -5.34 -21.32
CA ALA A 15 6.93 -4.26 -21.60
C ALA A 15 6.29 -3.68 -20.33
N TYR A 16 6.06 -4.48 -19.29
CA TYR A 16 5.59 -3.99 -17.99
C TYR A 16 6.68 -3.16 -17.29
N TYR A 17 7.92 -3.66 -17.24
CA TYR A 17 9.04 -2.90 -16.64
C TYR A 17 9.34 -1.61 -17.41
N TYR A 18 9.24 -1.63 -18.74
CA TYR A 18 9.46 -0.45 -19.57
C TYR A 18 8.42 0.65 -19.31
N LYS A 19 7.14 0.29 -19.13
CA LYS A 19 6.08 1.25 -18.80
C LYS A 19 6.25 1.84 -17.40
N GLN A 20 6.63 1.04 -16.42
CA GLN A 20 6.79 1.48 -15.04
C GLN A 20 8.04 2.35 -14.82
N ALA A 21 9.13 2.09 -15.55
CA ALA A 21 10.35 2.90 -15.49
C ALA A 21 10.21 4.29 -16.17
N HIS A 22 9.27 4.44 -17.11
CA HIS A 22 9.07 5.67 -17.88
C HIS A 22 7.77 6.41 -17.54
N GLN A 23 6.90 5.84 -16.69
CA GLN A 23 5.82 6.60 -16.06
C GLN A 23 6.44 7.48 -14.99
N GLN A 24 6.88 8.67 -15.39
CA GLN A 24 6.99 9.78 -14.46
C GLN A 24 5.57 10.03 -13.94
N ILE A 25 5.28 9.53 -12.74
CA ILE A 25 4.08 9.90 -12.00
C ILE A 25 4.26 11.38 -11.67
N SER A 26 3.84 12.25 -12.58
CA SER A 26 3.81 13.68 -12.38
C SER A 26 2.90 13.96 -11.19
N GLN A 27 3.27 14.95 -10.37
CA GLN A 27 2.47 15.33 -9.19
C GLN A 27 1.00 15.56 -9.56
N GLN A 28 0.72 16.06 -10.76
CA GLN A 28 -0.65 16.18 -11.30
C GLN A 28 -1.42 14.86 -11.42
N VAL A 29 -0.79 13.74 -11.79
CA VAL A 29 -1.48 12.43 -11.88
C VAL A 29 -1.71 11.86 -10.48
N GLN A 30 -0.81 12.16 -9.54
CA GLN A 30 -0.97 11.78 -8.14
C GLN A 30 -2.05 12.62 -7.44
N GLU A 31 -2.08 13.93 -7.71
CA GLU A 31 -3.11 14.87 -7.22
C GLU A 31 -4.48 14.58 -7.84
N ALA A 32 -4.57 14.29 -9.14
CA ALA A 32 -5.82 13.89 -9.78
C ALA A 32 -6.33 12.53 -9.28
N GLY A 33 -5.43 11.60 -8.94
CA GLY A 33 -5.78 10.35 -8.26
C GLY A 33 -6.29 10.59 -6.84
N LEU A 34 -5.63 11.46 -6.07
CA LEU A 34 -6.05 11.84 -4.72
C LEU A 34 -7.37 12.62 -4.69
N GLU A 35 -7.62 13.48 -5.67
CA GLU A 35 -8.88 14.23 -5.81
C GLU A 35 -10.04 13.28 -6.18
N SER A 36 -9.80 12.34 -7.10
CA SER A 36 -10.77 11.28 -7.42
C SER A 36 -11.02 10.33 -6.23
N ASP A 37 -9.98 9.98 -5.47
CA ASP A 37 -10.09 9.12 -4.28
C ASP A 37 -10.74 9.86 -3.10
N ALA A 38 -10.66 11.19 -3.05
CA ALA A 38 -11.33 12.02 -2.05
C ALA A 38 -12.84 12.10 -2.32
N ASP A 39 -13.25 12.16 -3.58
CA ASP A 39 -14.66 12.08 -3.98
C ASP A 39 -15.26 10.68 -3.72
N GLU A 40 -14.42 9.64 -3.72
CA GLU A 40 -14.79 8.25 -3.39
C GLU A 40 -14.45 7.87 -1.92
N TYR A 41 -14.17 8.87 -1.08
CA TYR A 41 -13.96 8.65 0.34
C TYR A 41 -15.29 8.37 1.04
N PHE A 42 -15.57 7.08 1.29
CA PHE A 42 -16.71 6.67 2.09
C PHE A 42 -16.41 6.90 3.58
N GLU A 43 -17.21 7.74 4.24
CA GLU A 43 -17.12 7.90 5.68
C GLU A 43 -17.24 6.53 6.37
N LEU A 44 -16.25 6.21 7.21
CA LEU A 44 -16.30 4.98 8.00
C LEU A 44 -17.61 4.93 8.78
N GLN A 45 -18.26 3.78 8.72
CA GLN A 45 -19.44 3.54 9.52
C GLN A 45 -19.11 3.74 11.01
N PRO A 46 -20.08 4.14 11.85
CA PRO A 46 -19.83 4.38 13.27
C PRO A 46 -19.25 3.17 14.01
N ILE A 47 -19.44 1.96 13.48
CA ILE A 47 -18.82 0.73 13.99
C ILE A 47 -17.35 0.64 13.57
N GLU A 48 -17.04 0.87 12.29
CA GLU A 48 -15.67 0.84 11.76
C GLU A 48 -14.79 1.91 12.43
N LYS A 49 -15.36 3.11 12.66
CA LYS A 49 -14.69 4.20 13.38
C LYS A 49 -14.35 3.80 14.82
N LYS A 50 -15.23 3.08 15.51
CA LYS A 50 -14.96 2.55 16.85
C LYS A 50 -13.91 1.46 16.80
N LEU A 51 -14.01 0.52 15.87
CA LEU A 51 -13.07 -0.58 15.73
C LEU A 51 -11.66 -0.07 15.46
N CYS A 52 -11.52 0.88 14.53
CA CYS A 52 -10.27 1.55 14.23
C CYS A 52 -9.70 2.30 15.45
N ALA A 53 -10.54 3.05 16.17
CA ALA A 53 -10.12 3.75 17.37
C ALA A 53 -9.65 2.81 18.49
N TYR A 54 -10.32 1.68 18.70
CA TYR A 54 -9.90 0.67 19.68
C TYR A 54 -8.62 -0.02 19.26
N SER A 55 -8.46 -0.42 18.00
CA SER A 55 -7.23 -1.05 17.51
C SER A 55 -6.03 -0.11 17.63
N LEU A 56 -6.19 1.15 17.24
CA LEU A 56 -5.13 2.15 17.32
C LEU A 56 -4.81 2.53 18.78
N GLY A 57 -5.84 2.73 19.61
CA GLY A 57 -5.69 3.02 21.03
C GLY A 57 -5.01 1.87 21.78
N LEU A 58 -5.43 0.62 21.52
CA LEU A 58 -4.81 -0.56 22.10
C LEU A 58 -3.33 -0.67 21.70
N GLY A 59 -3.00 -0.41 20.43
CA GLY A 59 -1.62 -0.38 19.94
C GLY A 59 -0.74 0.67 20.65
N LEU A 60 -1.24 1.90 20.80
CA LEU A 60 -0.52 2.96 21.51
C LEU A 60 -0.32 2.66 23.00
N ILE A 61 -1.33 2.07 23.65
CA ILE A 61 -1.23 1.64 25.04
C ILE A 61 -0.17 0.55 25.18
N LEU A 62 -0.20 -0.47 24.30
CA LEU A 62 0.77 -1.55 24.32
C LEU A 62 2.20 -1.03 24.08
N LEU A 63 2.37 -0.08 23.15
CA LEU A 63 3.64 0.58 22.89
C LEU A 63 4.18 1.30 24.13
N ALA A 64 3.32 2.07 24.82
CA ALA A 64 3.71 2.78 26.03
C ALA A 64 4.11 1.80 27.15
N VAL A 65 3.34 0.72 27.35
CA VAL A 65 3.67 -0.34 28.30
C VAL A 65 5.00 -1.01 27.94
N PHE A 66 5.23 -1.30 26.67
CA PHE A 66 6.47 -1.89 26.19
C PHE A 66 7.68 -1.00 26.53
N ILE A 67 7.60 0.29 26.21
CA ILE A 67 8.66 1.25 26.54
C ILE A 67 8.90 1.30 28.05
N LEU A 68 7.85 1.42 28.87
CA LEU A 68 8.00 1.46 30.33
C LEU A 68 8.63 0.18 30.90
N VAL A 69 8.35 -0.99 30.32
CA VAL A 69 8.91 -2.26 30.80
C VAL A 69 10.36 -2.45 30.35
N PHE A 70 10.73 -2.03 29.14
CA PHE A 70 12.04 -2.32 28.54
C PHE A 70 13.04 -1.16 28.56
N GLU A 71 12.61 0.08 28.80
CA GLU A 71 13.50 1.24 28.88
C GLU A 71 13.86 1.63 30.32
N ILE A 72 12.94 1.41 31.28
CA ILE A 72 13.17 1.73 32.70
C ILE A 72 13.92 0.61 33.44
N PHE A 73 13.84 -0.63 32.96
CA PHE A 73 14.62 -1.78 33.46
C PHE A 73 15.83 -2.04 32.59
#